data_AF-A0A1W9VYP6-F1
#
_entry.id   AF-A0A1W9VYP6-F1
#
_cell.length_a   1.000
_cell.length_b   1.000
_cell.length_c   1.000
_cell.angle_alpha   90.00
_cell.angle_beta   90.00
_cell.angle_gamma   90.00
#
_symmetry.space_group_name_H-M   'P 1'
#
loop_
_entity.id
_entity.type
_entity.pdbx_description
1 polymer ?
#
loop_
_entity_poly.entity_id
_entity_poly.type
_entity_poly.pdbx_seq_one_letter_code
_entity_poly.pdbx_strand_id
1 'polypeptide(L)'
;MKINIPGGERLEIKHIVSDYNGTIALDGELVEGVADLIDELSKDIRFHVITADSFGSVERELHGIDCELFKIGPGEQDRAKETLSYLEKRIKIKEFDMFLERNSSGEMAISFFFQ
;
A
#
# COMPACT_ATOMS: atom_id res chain seq x y z
N MET A 1 5.32 6.00 10.96
CA MET A 1 5.85 4.85 11.76
C MET A 1 7.38 4.80 11.76
N LYS A 2 8.03 4.36 12.85
CA LYS A 2 9.50 4.18 12.93
C LYS A 2 9.85 2.70 13.10
N ILE A 3 10.70 2.17 12.22
CA ILE A 3 11.17 0.78 12.26
C ILE A 3 12.69 0.80 12.52
N ASN A 4 13.11 0.08 13.56
CA ASN A 4 14.52 -0.16 13.82
C ASN A 4 14.89 -1.47 13.15
N ILE A 5 15.70 -1.43 12.09
CA ILE A 5 16.25 -2.64 11.47
C ILE A 5 17.51 -3.03 12.24
N PRO A 6 17.59 -4.23 12.84
CA PRO A 6 18.80 -4.71 13.50
C PRO A 6 19.99 -4.68 12.54
N GLY A 7 21.09 -4.02 12.93
CA GLY A 7 22.29 -3.87 12.10
C GLY A 7 22.16 -2.88 10.92
N GLY A 8 21.01 -2.22 10.76
CA GLY A 8 20.73 -1.27 9.69
C GLY A 8 20.49 0.16 10.18
N GLU A 9 20.13 1.05 9.24
CA GLU A 9 19.67 2.39 9.56
C GLU A 9 18.24 2.37 10.12
N ARG A 10 17.92 3.34 10.98
CA ARG A 10 16.54 3.56 11.43
C ARG A 10 15.70 4.05 10.26
N LEU A 11 14.61 3.35 9.96
CA LEU A 11 13.66 3.77 8.94
C LEU A 11 12.50 4.53 9.56
N GLU A 12 12.12 5.64 8.93
CA GLU A 12 10.89 6.36 9.21
C GLU A 12 9.99 6.25 7.98
N ILE A 13 8.94 5.44 8.09
CA ILE A 13 7.96 5.23 7.04
C ILE A 13 6.86 6.27 7.23
N LYS A 14 6.71 7.14 6.23
CA LYS A 14 5.67 8.19 6.17
C LYS A 14 4.62 7.92 5.10
N HIS A 15 4.98 7.12 4.10
CA HIS A 15 4.13 6.78 2.98
C HIS A 15 4.28 5.29 2.68
N ILE A 16 3.17 4.63 2.40
CA ILE A 16 3.13 3.31 1.78
C ILE A 16 2.42 3.47 0.45
N VAL A 17 2.96 2.84 -0.59
CA VAL A 17 2.35 2.78 -1.92
C VAL A 17 2.15 1.32 -2.24
N SER A 18 0.93 0.93 -2.56
CA SER A 18 0.57 -0.44 -2.94
C SER A 18 -0.13 -0.43 -4.29
N ASP A 19 0.17 -1.43 -5.13
CA ASP A 19 -0.80 -1.83 -6.15
C ASP A 19 -2.01 -2.47 -5.46
N TYR A 20 -3.19 -2.38 -6.06
CA TYR A 20 -4.40 -2.97 -5.51
C TYR A 20 -4.40 -4.50 -5.66
N ASN A 21 -4.36 -4.98 -6.91
CA ASN A 21 -4.37 -6.42 -7.20
C ASN A 21 -2.96 -7.00 -7.07
N GLY A 22 -2.86 -8.19 -6.47
CA GLY A 22 -1.56 -8.84 -6.26
C GLY A 22 -0.85 -8.41 -4.98
N THR A 23 -1.51 -7.63 -4.11
CA THR A 23 -0.98 -7.30 -2.78
C THR A 23 -2.09 -7.21 -1.74
N ILE A 24 -3.03 -6.27 -1.87
CA ILE A 24 -4.09 -6.04 -0.87
C ILE A 24 -5.44 -6.66 -1.26
N ALA A 25 -5.60 -7.03 -2.53
CA ALA A 25 -6.80 -7.64 -3.07
C ALA A 25 -6.47 -8.90 -3.90
N LEU A 26 -7.41 -9.84 -3.91
CA LEU A 26 -7.41 -11.04 -4.73
C LEU A 26 -8.66 -11.03 -5.62
N ASP A 27 -8.47 -11.18 -6.93
CA ASP A 27 -9.56 -11.17 -7.92
C ASP A 27 -10.47 -9.93 -7.85
N GLY A 28 -9.92 -8.79 -7.42
CA GLY A 28 -10.64 -7.52 -7.30
C GLY A 28 -11.31 -7.27 -5.95
N GLU A 29 -11.38 -8.28 -5.08
CA GLU A 29 -11.95 -8.18 -3.74
C GLU A 29 -10.85 -7.93 -2.71
N LEU A 30 -11.10 -7.00 -1.78
CA LEU A 30 -10.15 -6.71 -0.72
C LEU A 30 -9.99 -7.93 0.19
N VAL A 31 -8.75 -8.29 0.53
CA VAL A 31 -8.51 -9.39 1.46
C VAL A 31 -9.09 -9.04 2.83
N GLU A 32 -9.80 -9.99 3.45
CA GLU A 32 -10.45 -9.79 4.75
C GLU A 32 -9.45 -9.28 5.81
N GLY A 33 -9.83 -8.22 6.53
CA GLY A 33 -9.02 -7.58 7.56
C GLY A 33 -7.97 -6.59 7.05
N VAL A 34 -7.81 -6.43 5.73
CA VAL A 34 -6.91 -5.41 5.16
C VAL A 34 -7.46 -4.00 5.34
N ALA A 35 -8.77 -3.82 5.32
CA ALA A 35 -9.38 -2.51 5.56
C ALA A 35 -8.99 -1.96 6.95
N ASP A 36 -9.24 -2.74 8.00
CA ASP A 36 -8.90 -2.38 9.38
C ASP A 36 -7.39 -2.10 9.54
N LEU A 37 -6.58 -2.90 8.86
CA LEU A 37 -5.13 -2.76 8.86
C LEU A 37 -4.66 -1.47 8.18
N ILE A 38 -5.24 -1.09 7.03
CA ILE A 38 -4.95 0.18 6.36
C ILE A 38 -5.38 1.34 7.26
N ASP A 39 -6.56 1.27 7.87
CA ASP A 39 -7.05 2.31 8.78
C ASP A 39 -6.14 2.48 10.00
N GLU A 40 -5.64 1.38 10.58
CA GLU A 40 -4.71 1.43 11.70
C GLU A 40 -3.37 2.07 11.30
N LEU A 41 -2.81 1.67 10.16
CA LEU A 41 -1.57 2.25 9.64
C LEU A 41 -1.73 3.74 9.31
N SER A 42 -2.90 4.12 8.81
CA SER A 42 -3.15 5.46 8.28
C SER A 42 -3.23 6.55 9.36
N LYS A 43 -3.33 6.13 10.63
CA LYS A 43 -3.17 7.03 11.80
C LYS A 43 -1.80 7.73 11.82
N ASP A 44 -0.75 7.05 11.33
CA ASP A 44 0.65 7.50 11.42
C ASP A 44 1.37 7.58 10.06
N ILE A 45 0.77 7.06 9.00
CA ILE A 45 1.35 6.89 7.66
C ILE A 45 0.31 7.34 6.63
N ARG A 46 0.72 7.85 5.48
CA ARG A 46 -0.21 8.00 4.34
C ARG A 46 -0.19 6.75 3.47
N PHE A 47 -1.32 6.08 3.35
CA PHE A 47 -1.45 4.91 2.49
C PHE A 47 -1.98 5.31 1.12
N HIS A 48 -1.27 4.91 0.07
CA HIS A 48 -1.60 5.19 -1.32
C HIS A 48 -1.88 3.89 -2.05
N VAL A 49 -3.02 3.81 -2.72
CA VAL A 49 -3.35 2.70 -3.60
C VAL A 49 -3.24 3.18 -5.04
N ILE A 50 -2.45 2.50 -5.85
CA ILE A 50 -2.35 2.75 -7.27
C ILE A 50 -3.01 1.59 -8.00
N THR A 51 -3.84 1.84 -9.01
CA THR A 51 -4.47 0.77 -9.79
C THR A 51 -4.75 1.18 -11.21
N ALA A 52 -4.72 0.24 -12.14
CA ALA A 52 -5.20 0.43 -13.52
C ALA A 52 -6.70 0.08 -13.69
N ASP A 53 -7.43 -0.15 -12.58
CA ASP A 53 -8.82 -0.61 -12.60
C ASP A 53 -9.71 0.26 -13.50
N SER A 54 -10.08 -0.33 -14.62
CA SER A 54 -10.87 0.30 -15.68
C SER A 54 -12.37 0.24 -15.39
N PHE A 55 -12.81 -0.60 -14.44
CA PHE A 55 -14.21 -0.90 -14.18
C PHE A 55 -14.74 -0.20 -12.92
N GLY A 56 -13.88 0.49 -12.17
CA GLY A 56 -14.24 1.30 -11.00
C GLY A 56 -14.75 0.46 -9.82
N SER A 57 -14.40 -0.82 -9.75
CA SER A 57 -14.67 -1.68 -8.60
C SER A 57 -13.81 -1.32 -7.40
N VAL A 58 -12.56 -0.92 -7.63
CA VAL A 58 -11.60 -0.59 -6.55
C VAL A 58 -12.07 0.60 -5.73
N GLU A 59 -12.63 1.63 -6.36
CA GLU A 59 -13.16 2.80 -5.65
C GLU A 59 -14.32 2.43 -4.71
N ARG A 60 -15.10 1.41 -5.07
CA ARG A 60 -16.19 0.91 -4.20
C ARG A 60 -15.65 0.08 -3.05
N GLU A 61 -14.69 -0.80 -3.32
CA GLU A 61 -14.06 -1.65 -2.29
C GLU A 61 -13.29 -0.83 -1.25
N LEU A 62 -12.63 0.25 -1.69
CA LEU A 62 -11.89 1.15 -0.81
C LEU A 62 -12.76 2.23 -0.16
N HIS A 63 -14.07 2.22 -0.39
CA HIS A 63 -14.96 3.23 0.15
C HIS A 63 -14.99 3.18 1.68
N GLY A 64 -14.56 4.27 2.31
CA GLY A 64 -14.53 4.42 3.77
C GLY A 64 -13.24 3.95 4.43
N ILE A 65 -12.26 3.48 3.65
CA ILE A 65 -10.91 3.16 4.11
C ILE A 65 -10.04 4.41 3.97
N ASP A 66 -9.21 4.72 4.97
CA ASP A 66 -8.33 5.90 5.00
C ASP A 66 -7.12 5.73 4.07
N CYS A 67 -7.35 5.78 2.76
CA CYS A 67 -6.30 5.69 1.75
C CYS A 67 -6.54 6.62 0.56
N GLU A 68 -5.46 6.98 -0.13
CA GLU A 68 -5.50 7.83 -1.32
C GLU A 68 -5.44 6.94 -2.58
N LEU A 69 -6.53 6.90 -3.35
CA LEU A 69 -6.64 6.07 -4.56
C LEU A 69 -6.21 6.84 -5.81
N PHE A 70 -5.23 6.31 -6.53
CA PHE A 70 -4.74 6.79 -7.81
C PHE A 70 -5.10 5.79 -8.93
N LYS A 71 -6.11 6.14 -9.73
CA LYS A 71 -6.49 5.36 -10.92
C LYS A 71 -5.64 5.76 -12.11
N ILE A 72 -5.11 4.77 -12.82
CA ILE A 72 -4.30 4.93 -14.04
C ILE A 72 -5.17 4.53 -15.23
N GLY A 73 -5.63 5.51 -16.01
CA GLY A 73 -6.39 5.25 -17.22
C GLY A 73 -5.56 4.61 -18.35
N PRO A 74 -6.22 4.05 -19.38
CA PRO A 74 -5.53 3.59 -20.58
C PRO A 74 -4.74 4.73 -21.23
N GLY A 75 -3.43 4.54 -21.42
CA GLY A 75 -2.53 5.56 -21.97
C GLY A 75 -2.00 6.58 -20.95
N GLU A 76 -2.39 6.49 -19.67
CA GLU A 76 -1.88 7.34 -18.59
C GLU A 76 -0.76 6.68 -17.78
N GLN A 77 -0.06 5.69 -18.36
CA GLN A 77 1.08 5.04 -17.71
C GLN A 77 2.18 6.02 -17.29
N ASP A 78 2.34 7.12 -18.04
CA ASP A 78 3.27 8.18 -17.68
C ASP A 78 2.84 8.93 -16.42
N ARG A 79 1.54 8.99 -16.14
CA ARG A 79 0.97 9.60 -14.93
C ARG A 79 1.19 8.74 -13.69
N ALA A 80 1.14 7.41 -13.84
CA ALA A 80 1.56 6.46 -12.81
C ALA A 80 3.04 6.65 -12.45
N LYS A 81 3.89 6.73 -13.47
CA LYS A 81 5.30 7.04 -13.33
C LYS A 81 5.52 8.43 -12.71
N GLU A 82 4.68 9.41 -13.00
CA GLU A 82 4.74 10.73 -12.37
C GLU A 82 4.34 10.69 -10.90
N THR A 83 3.28 9.96 -10.52
CA THR A 83 2.90 9.78 -9.11
C THR A 83 4.02 9.09 -8.33
N LEU A 84 4.53 7.97 -8.87
CA LEU A 84 5.70 7.31 -8.31
C LEU A 84 6.88 8.28 -8.25
N SER A 85 7.26 8.92 -9.38
CA SER A 85 8.34 9.92 -9.47
C SER A 85 8.19 11.08 -8.48
N TYR A 86 6.97 11.56 -8.25
CA TYR A 86 6.65 12.60 -7.27
C TYR A 86 6.96 12.12 -5.86
N LEU A 87 6.60 10.88 -5.55
CA LEU A 87 6.92 10.24 -4.27
C LEU A 87 8.45 9.98 -4.17
N GLU A 88 9.12 9.44 -5.19
CA GLU A 88 10.56 9.13 -5.12
C GLU A 88 11.45 10.37 -5.04
N LYS A 89 11.06 11.49 -5.68
CA LYS A 89 11.85 12.73 -5.65
C LYS A 89 11.87 13.41 -4.28
N ARG A 90 10.93 13.07 -3.39
CA ARG A 90 10.78 13.70 -2.07
C ARG A 90 10.90 12.74 -0.90
N ILE A 91 10.77 11.43 -1.15
CA ILE A 91 10.81 10.38 -0.14
C ILE A 91 11.96 9.44 -0.51
N LYS A 92 12.82 9.10 0.46
CA LYS A 92 13.80 8.02 0.26
C LYS A 92 13.02 6.71 0.14
N ILE A 93 12.85 6.21 -1.08
CA ILE A 93 12.12 4.97 -1.33
C ILE A 93 13.02 3.78 -1.02
N LYS A 94 12.47 2.83 -0.28
CA LYS A 94 12.94 1.46 -0.25
C LYS A 94 11.82 0.59 -0.76
N GLU A 95 12.10 -0.19 -1.80
CA GLU A 95 11.22 -1.28 -2.20
C GLU A 95 11.37 -2.40 -1.18
N PHE A 96 10.24 -3.00 -0.81
CA PHE A 96 10.17 -4.15 0.07
C PHE A 96 9.02 -5.02 -0.39
N ASP A 97 9.16 -6.32 -0.19
CA ASP A 97 8.03 -7.23 -0.39
C ASP A 97 7.11 -7.14 0.82
N MET A 98 5.83 -6.87 0.56
CA MET A 98 4.78 -6.83 1.58
C MET A 98 3.97 -8.13 1.50
N PHE A 99 3.92 -8.87 2.61
CA PHE A 99 3.11 -10.07 2.74
C PHE A 99 2.03 -9.87 3.79
N LEU A 100 0.83 -10.31 3.45
CA LEU A 100 -0.30 -10.36 4.35
C LEU A 100 -0.50 -11.80 4.82
N GLU A 101 -0.48 -12.01 6.13
CA GLU A 101 -0.67 -13.33 6.72
C GLU A 101 -1.54 -13.24 7.97
N ARG A 102 -2.31 -14.29 8.25
CA ARG A 102 -2.99 -14.42 9.54
C ARG A 102 -2.02 -15.03 10.54
N ASN A 103 -1.84 -14.38 11.68
CA ASN A 103 -1.05 -14.94 12.77
C ASN A 103 -1.82 -16.07 13.49
N SER A 104 -1.23 -16.68 14.52
CA SER A 104 -1.85 -17.79 15.25
C SER A 104 -3.10 -17.40 16.06
N SER A 105 -3.34 -16.11 16.33
CA SER A 105 -4.58 -15.58 16.92
C SER A 105 -5.65 -15.27 15.86
N GLY A 106 -5.34 -15.38 14.58
CA GLY A 106 -6.25 -15.06 13.47
C GLY A 106 -6.25 -13.59 13.05
N GLU A 107 -5.42 -12.74 13.67
CA GLU A 107 -5.28 -11.34 13.32
C GLU A 107 -4.44 -11.20 12.04
N MET A 108 -4.79 -10.20 11.21
CA MET A 108 -4.00 -9.86 10.03
C MET A 108 -2.68 -9.20 10.45
N ALA A 109 -1.58 -9.78 9.99
CA ALA A 109 -0.24 -9.27 10.14
C ALA A 109 0.32 -8.83 8.79
N ILE A 110 1.12 -7.77 8.81
CA ILE A 110 1.96 -7.38 7.68
C ILE A 110 3.41 -7.72 7.99
N SER A 111 4.00 -8.48 7.08
CA SER A 111 5.42 -8.78 7.08
C SER A 111 6.09 -8.02 5.93
N PHE A 112 7.04 -7.17 6.26
CA PHE A 112 7.87 -6.44 5.30
C PHE A 112 9.26 -7.09 5.22
N PHE A 113 9.67 -7.51 4.03
CA PHE A 113 11.00 -8.06 3.80
C PHE A 113 11.87 -7.03 3.08
N PHE A 114 12.96 -6.64 3.75
CA PHE A 114 13.98 -5.73 3.21
C PHE A 114 15.13 -6.57 2.64
N GLN A 115 15.46 -6.39 1.36
CA GLN A 115 16.65 -6.98 0.73
C GLN A 115 17.93 -6.20 1.06
#